data_AF-A0AAQ3JXV2-F1
#
_entry.id   AF-A0AAQ3JXV2-F1
#
_cell.length_a   1.000
_cell.length_b   1.000
_cell.length_c   1.000
_cell.angle_alpha   90.00
_cell.angle_beta   90.00
_cell.angle_gamma   90.00
#
_symmetry.space_group_name_H-M   'P 1'
#
loop_
_entity.id
_entity.type
_entity.pdbx_description
1 polymer ?
#
loop_
_entity_poly.entity_id
_entity_poly.type
_entity_poly.pdbx_seq_one_letter_code
_entity_poly.pdbx_strand_id
1 'polypeptide(L)'
;MIHLLFTLLVAEVVAVAVLLFRTPLRKLALLGLDRLKRGRGPLVVKTVAATSLVVLSSSLYSIAKIRRRSAEVSSELIPTDQVLLSRHLLEASLMGYSLFLVLVIERLHHLIRELPGLRKCMDAVMNRNRVLEEAKRVRLDEMKARDGEIGCLNKQIKQLKLTLEEKVKEIKTAEVNAEALRKQYEGSLLVYDRLLEENQNLRRQVQSIDRHWSHSDRKKNA
;
A
#
# COMPACT_ATOMS: atom_id res chain seq x y z
N MET A 1 54.37 -9.63 -32.99
CA MET A 1 53.77 -9.36 -31.65
C MET A 1 52.95 -8.07 -31.66
N ILE A 2 53.54 -6.93 -32.07
CA ILE A 2 52.85 -5.62 -32.10
C ILE A 2 51.54 -5.63 -32.93
N HIS A 3 51.52 -6.25 -34.11
CA HIS A 3 50.28 -6.33 -34.90
C HIS A 3 49.14 -7.08 -34.19
N LEU A 4 49.45 -8.17 -33.46
CA LEU A 4 48.44 -8.93 -32.71
C LEU A 4 47.90 -8.13 -31.52
N LEU A 5 48.79 -7.46 -30.78
CA LEU A 5 48.40 -6.57 -29.69
C LEU A 5 47.56 -5.38 -30.20
N PHE A 6 47.89 -4.85 -31.38
CA PHE A 6 47.11 -3.79 -32.00
C PHE A 6 45.71 -4.26 -32.42
N THR A 7 45.59 -5.45 -33.04
CA THR A 7 44.28 -6.03 -33.38
C THR A 7 43.46 -6.34 -32.13
N LEU A 8 44.10 -6.79 -31.05
CA LEU A 8 43.46 -7.05 -29.77
C LEU A 8 42.94 -5.74 -29.15
N LEU A 9 43.76 -4.69 -29.12
CA LEU A 9 43.38 -3.37 -28.63
C LEU A 9 42.19 -2.79 -29.43
N VAL A 10 42.22 -2.92 -30.76
CA VAL A 10 41.10 -2.48 -31.61
C VAL A 10 39.83 -3.28 -31.29
N ALA A 11 39.93 -4.61 -31.13
CA ALA A 11 38.79 -5.44 -30.75
C ALA A 11 38.24 -5.07 -29.35
N GLU A 12 39.10 -4.76 -28.39
CA GLU A 12 38.73 -4.32 -27.04
C GLU A 12 38.06 -2.94 -27.05
N VAL A 13 38.60 -1.97 -27.80
CA VAL A 13 38.00 -0.64 -27.96
C VAL A 13 36.65 -0.74 -28.64
N VAL A 14 36.51 -1.59 -29.66
CA VAL A 14 35.21 -1.88 -30.29
C VAL A 14 34.25 -2.51 -29.29
N ALA A 15 34.70 -3.44 -28.44
CA ALA A 15 33.86 -4.03 -27.40
C ALA A 15 33.38 -2.97 -26.38
N VAL A 16 34.26 -2.07 -25.93
CA VAL A 16 33.91 -0.95 -25.05
C VAL A 16 32.94 0.02 -25.73
N ALA A 17 33.15 0.35 -27.00
CA ALA A 17 32.26 1.21 -27.77
C ALA A 17 30.85 0.59 -27.91
N VAL A 18 30.77 -0.70 -28.23
CA VAL A 18 29.49 -1.44 -28.31
C VAL A 18 28.78 -1.50 -26.95
N LEU A 19 29.53 -1.59 -25.84
CA LEU A 19 29.00 -1.55 -24.48
C LEU A 19 28.50 -0.15 -24.07
N LEU A 20 29.21 0.89 -24.50
CA LEU A 20 28.89 2.30 -24.21
C LEU A 20 27.70 2.80 -25.02
N PHE A 21 27.60 2.39 -26.29
CA PHE A 21 26.48 2.74 -27.15
C PHE A 21 25.20 2.05 -26.65
N ARG A 22 24.21 2.87 -26.34
CA ARG A 22 22.91 2.49 -25.76
C ARG A 22 22.01 1.78 -26.79
N THR A 23 22.47 0.68 -27.39
CA THR A 23 21.86 0.01 -28.55
C THR A 23 21.53 -1.47 -28.26
N PRO A 24 20.64 -2.12 -29.05
CA PRO A 24 20.28 -3.54 -28.88
C PRO A 24 21.46 -4.53 -28.96
N LEU A 25 22.59 -4.11 -29.53
CA LEU A 25 23.84 -4.88 -29.56
C LEU A 25 24.40 -5.16 -28.16
N ARG A 26 24.03 -4.34 -27.16
CA ARG A 26 24.33 -4.62 -25.75
C ARG A 26 23.83 -5.99 -25.30
N LYS A 27 22.68 -6.46 -25.82
CA LYS A 27 22.14 -7.79 -25.48
C LYS A 27 22.97 -8.91 -26.11
N LEU A 28 23.46 -8.74 -27.33
CA LEU A 28 24.34 -9.71 -27.99
C LEU A 28 25.72 -9.77 -27.32
N ALA A 29 26.32 -8.61 -27.04
CA ALA A 29 27.58 -8.51 -26.32
C ALA A 29 27.48 -9.13 -24.92
N LEU A 30 26.35 -8.92 -24.23
CA LEU A 30 26.05 -9.56 -22.96
C LEU A 30 25.94 -11.08 -23.09
N LEU A 31 25.23 -11.58 -24.10
CA LEU A 31 25.04 -13.02 -24.33
C LEU A 31 26.32 -13.73 -24.81
N GLY A 32 27.21 -13.01 -25.49
CA GLY A 32 28.54 -13.47 -25.88
C GLY A 32 29.48 -13.57 -24.68
N LEU A 33 29.57 -12.51 -23.86
CA LEU A 33 30.36 -12.53 -22.62
C LEU A 33 29.79 -13.48 -21.57
N ASP A 34 28.47 -13.61 -21.46
CA ASP A 34 27.82 -14.53 -20.53
C ASP A 34 28.19 -15.97 -20.85
N ARG A 35 28.25 -16.36 -22.13
CA ARG A 35 28.71 -17.70 -22.51
C ARG A 35 30.16 -17.98 -22.10
N LEU A 36 31.02 -16.96 -22.12
CA LEU A 36 32.41 -17.09 -21.68
C LEU A 36 32.55 -17.13 -20.15
N LYS A 37 31.65 -16.46 -19.41
CA LYS A 37 31.72 -16.32 -17.94
C LYS A 37 30.81 -17.25 -17.14
N ARG A 38 29.83 -17.93 -17.75
CA ARG A 38 28.86 -18.79 -17.03
C ARG A 38 29.49 -20.00 -16.32
N GLY A 39 30.79 -20.27 -16.54
CA GLY A 39 31.55 -21.30 -15.82
C GLY A 39 32.32 -20.84 -14.58
N ARG A 40 32.48 -19.53 -14.28
CA ARG A 40 33.34 -19.06 -13.17
C ARG A 40 32.65 -17.98 -12.32
N GLY A 41 32.37 -18.35 -11.07
CA GLY A 41 31.53 -17.58 -10.14
C GLY A 41 32.13 -16.29 -9.54
N PRO A 42 31.39 -15.63 -8.63
CA PRO A 42 31.71 -14.29 -8.08
C PRO A 42 33.04 -14.18 -7.31
N LEU A 43 33.54 -15.31 -6.79
CA LEU A 43 34.78 -15.37 -6.02
C LEU A 43 36.03 -15.27 -6.91
N VAL A 44 35.97 -15.81 -8.14
CA VAL A 44 37.08 -15.77 -9.09
C VAL A 44 37.32 -14.34 -9.59
N VAL A 45 36.27 -13.53 -9.67
CA VAL A 45 36.37 -12.13 -10.11
C VAL A 45 37.16 -11.27 -9.11
N LYS A 46 37.00 -11.54 -7.80
CA LYS A 46 37.74 -10.83 -6.75
C LYS A 46 39.22 -11.22 -6.72
N THR A 47 39.53 -12.50 -6.94
CA THR A 47 40.91 -12.99 -6.95
C THR A 47 41.64 -12.60 -8.24
N VAL A 48 40.97 -12.66 -9.39
CA VAL A 48 41.55 -12.23 -10.68
C VAL A 48 41.91 -10.74 -10.64
N ALA A 49 41.03 -9.88 -10.14
CA ALA A 49 41.30 -8.44 -9.99
C ALA A 49 42.51 -8.15 -9.07
N ALA A 50 42.64 -8.89 -7.97
CA ALA A 50 43.79 -8.77 -7.07
C ALA A 50 45.08 -9.24 -7.74
N THR A 51 45.05 -10.40 -8.42
CA THR A 51 46.23 -10.93 -9.13
C THR A 51 46.66 -10.04 -10.30
N SER A 52 45.71 -9.45 -11.04
CA SER A 52 46.02 -8.54 -12.13
C SER A 52 46.63 -7.22 -11.64
N LEU A 53 46.20 -6.72 -10.48
CA LEU A 53 46.80 -5.52 -9.86
C LEU A 53 48.26 -5.78 -9.49
N VAL A 54 48.54 -6.94 -8.89
CA VAL A 54 49.90 -7.37 -8.52
C VAL A 54 50.80 -7.53 -9.76
N VAL A 55 50.28 -8.14 -10.83
CA VAL A 55 51.03 -8.30 -12.09
C VAL A 55 51.30 -6.94 -12.76
N LEU A 56 50.35 -6.01 -12.73
CA LEU A 56 50.54 -4.63 -13.21
C LEU A 56 51.62 -3.87 -12.41
N SER A 57 51.58 -3.96 -11.08
CA SER A 57 52.61 -3.37 -10.22
C SER A 57 53.99 -3.98 -10.48
N SER A 58 54.07 -5.29 -10.72
CA SER A 58 55.31 -5.98 -11.06
C SER A 58 55.87 -5.53 -12.43
N SER A 59 55.01 -5.36 -13.43
CA SER A 59 55.39 -4.87 -14.75
C SER A 59 55.92 -3.42 -14.70
N LEU A 60 55.21 -2.53 -13.98
CA LEU A 60 55.65 -1.14 -13.76
C LEU A 60 56.99 -1.08 -13.02
N TYR A 61 57.19 -1.93 -12.02
CA TYR A 61 58.44 -2.01 -11.28
C TYR A 61 59.60 -2.48 -12.18
N SER A 62 59.36 -3.46 -13.07
CA SER A 62 60.38 -3.95 -14.00
C SER A 62 60.79 -2.88 -15.02
N ILE A 63 59.83 -2.13 -15.57
CA ILE A 63 60.12 -1.00 -16.47
C ILE A 63 60.86 0.12 -15.75
N ALA A 64 60.45 0.48 -14.53
CA ALA A 64 61.12 1.48 -13.70
C ALA A 64 62.56 1.07 -13.33
N LYS A 65 62.78 -0.23 -13.07
CA LYS A 65 64.09 -0.80 -12.78
C LYS A 65 65.00 -0.80 -14.00
N ILE A 66 64.48 -1.12 -15.20
CA ILE A 66 65.23 -1.03 -16.46
C ILE A 66 65.59 0.43 -16.77
N ARG A 67 64.66 1.36 -16.57
CA ARG A 67 64.90 2.80 -16.75
C ARG A 67 65.90 3.39 -15.74
N ARG A 68 65.88 2.94 -14.49
CA ARG A 68 66.89 3.31 -13.49
C ARG A 68 68.26 2.75 -13.83
N ARG A 69 68.35 1.47 -14.23
CA ARG A 69 69.61 0.87 -14.69
C ARG A 69 70.16 1.53 -15.95
N SER A 70 69.31 1.92 -16.91
CA SER A 70 69.77 2.61 -18.11
C SER A 70 70.22 4.04 -17.80
N ALA A 71 69.59 4.72 -16.83
CA ALA A 71 70.00 6.04 -16.38
C ALA A 71 71.36 6.02 -15.65
N GLU A 72 71.68 4.94 -14.94
CA GLU A 72 72.99 4.76 -14.26
C GLU A 72 74.13 4.35 -15.23
N VAL A 73 73.81 3.80 -16.40
CA VAL A 73 74.79 3.36 -17.44
C VAL A 73 74.85 4.36 -18.62
N SER A 74 74.28 5.57 -18.48
CA SER A 74 74.28 6.59 -19.54
C SER A 74 75.57 7.43 -19.53
N SER A 75 76.68 6.81 -19.91
CA SER A 75 77.84 7.50 -20.49
C SER A 75 78.32 6.73 -21.71
N GLU A 76 77.48 6.66 -22.75
CA GLU A 76 77.84 6.62 -24.18
C GLU A 76 76.59 6.31 -25.01
N LEU A 77 76.21 7.24 -25.88
CA LEU A 77 75.07 7.11 -26.78
C LEU A 77 75.38 6.11 -27.90
N ILE A 78 74.57 5.05 -28.04
CA ILE A 78 74.49 4.23 -29.24
C ILE A 78 73.07 4.37 -29.83
N PRO A 79 72.89 5.02 -31.01
CA PRO A 79 71.58 5.33 -31.59
C PRO A 79 70.76 4.10 -31.99
N THR A 80 71.39 2.93 -32.13
CA THR A 80 70.74 1.66 -32.47
C THR A 80 69.91 1.10 -31.30
N ASP A 81 70.34 1.35 -30.06
CA ASP A 81 69.65 0.85 -28.85
C ASP A 81 68.41 1.68 -28.50
N GLN A 82 68.34 2.93 -28.95
CA GLN A 82 67.20 3.82 -28.71
C GLN A 82 65.94 3.35 -29.46
N VAL A 83 66.11 2.79 -30.66
CA VAL A 83 65.00 2.25 -31.47
C VAL A 83 64.54 0.90 -30.92
N LEU A 84 65.46 0.08 -30.42
CA LEU A 84 65.12 -1.21 -29.81
C LEU A 84 64.43 -1.04 -28.44
N LEU A 85 64.91 -0.10 -27.62
CA LEU A 85 64.33 0.24 -26.33
C LEU A 85 62.92 0.83 -26.48
N SER A 86 62.72 1.76 -27.41
CA SER A 86 61.40 2.37 -27.66
C SER A 86 60.39 1.33 -28.15
N ARG A 87 60.82 0.37 -28.98
CA ARG A 87 59.98 -0.76 -29.42
C ARG A 87 59.57 -1.67 -28.27
N HIS A 88 60.49 -2.02 -27.37
CA HIS A 88 60.16 -2.85 -26.20
C HIS A 88 59.34 -2.12 -25.14
N LEU A 89 59.55 -0.81 -24.95
CA LEU A 89 58.69 0.03 -24.11
C LEU A 89 57.28 0.15 -24.67
N LEU A 90 57.16 0.30 -25.99
CA LEU A 90 55.87 0.33 -26.67
C LEU A 90 55.14 -1.01 -26.54
N GLU A 91 55.85 -2.12 -26.74
CA GLU A 91 55.30 -3.47 -26.58
C GLU A 91 54.85 -3.76 -25.14
N ALA A 92 55.66 -3.37 -24.15
CA ALA A 92 55.34 -3.57 -22.72
C ALA A 92 54.16 -2.69 -22.27
N SER A 93 54.10 -1.43 -22.69
CA SER A 93 52.97 -0.55 -22.37
C SER A 93 51.68 -1.04 -23.05
N LEU A 94 51.74 -1.48 -24.31
CA LEU A 94 50.59 -2.01 -25.05
C LEU A 94 50.04 -3.31 -24.42
N MET A 95 50.93 -4.18 -23.93
CA MET A 95 50.54 -5.37 -23.16
C MET A 95 49.83 -4.99 -21.85
N GLY A 96 50.32 -3.95 -21.15
CA GLY A 96 49.68 -3.43 -19.94
C GLY A 96 48.30 -2.80 -20.21
N TYR A 97 48.16 -2.04 -21.30
CA TYR A 97 46.89 -1.43 -21.71
C TYR A 97 45.82 -2.46 -22.04
N SER A 98 46.17 -3.50 -22.80
CA SER A 98 45.21 -4.57 -23.16
C SER A 98 44.70 -5.29 -21.90
N LEU A 99 45.61 -5.58 -20.96
CA LEU A 99 45.27 -6.22 -19.69
C LEU A 99 44.34 -5.33 -18.83
N PHE A 100 44.57 -4.02 -18.84
CA PHE A 100 43.69 -3.06 -18.18
C PHE A 100 42.30 -2.97 -18.84
N LEU A 101 42.23 -2.94 -20.17
CA LEU A 101 40.97 -2.89 -20.92
C LEU A 101 40.10 -4.12 -20.67
N VAL A 102 40.68 -5.32 -20.63
CA VAL A 102 39.95 -6.55 -20.26
C VAL A 102 39.32 -6.43 -18.87
N LEU A 103 40.01 -5.85 -17.89
CA LEU A 103 39.47 -5.62 -16.55
C LEU A 103 38.35 -4.58 -16.53
N VAL A 104 38.49 -3.50 -17.29
CA VAL A 104 37.45 -2.46 -17.44
C VAL A 104 36.19 -3.07 -18.06
N ILE A 105 36.34 -3.90 -19.10
CA ILE A 105 35.23 -4.64 -19.72
C ILE A 105 34.59 -5.60 -18.70
N GLU A 106 35.38 -6.32 -17.91
CA GLU A 106 34.90 -7.20 -16.85
C GLU A 106 34.10 -6.46 -15.76
N ARG A 107 34.55 -5.28 -15.34
CA ARG A 107 33.84 -4.42 -14.37
C ARG A 107 32.57 -3.81 -14.96
N LEU A 108 32.63 -3.30 -16.19
CA LEU A 108 31.48 -2.75 -16.89
C LEU A 108 30.39 -3.80 -17.09
N HIS A 109 30.76 -5.04 -17.39
CA HIS A 109 29.81 -6.14 -17.51
C HIS A 109 29.03 -6.39 -16.21
N HIS A 110 29.71 -6.32 -15.05
CA HIS A 110 29.06 -6.47 -13.74
C HIS A 110 28.07 -5.32 -13.46
N LEU A 111 28.48 -4.07 -13.70
CA LEU A 111 27.60 -2.89 -13.61
C LEU A 111 26.39 -3.00 -14.55
N ILE A 112 26.60 -3.52 -15.75
CA ILE A 112 25.56 -3.70 -16.75
C ILE A 112 24.57 -4.81 -16.37
N ARG A 113 25.02 -5.85 -15.67
CA ARG A 113 24.17 -6.97 -15.22
C ARG A 113 23.21 -6.56 -14.11
N GLU A 114 23.57 -5.58 -13.28
CA GLU A 114 22.72 -5.10 -12.19
C GLU A 114 21.62 -4.14 -12.66
N LEU A 115 21.83 -3.41 -13.76
CA LEU A 115 20.88 -2.43 -14.29
C LEU A 115 19.51 -3.03 -14.69
N PRO A 116 19.42 -4.18 -15.40
CA PRO A 116 18.13 -4.82 -15.70
C PRO A 116 17.42 -5.37 -14.46
N GLY A 117 18.17 -5.83 -13.44
CA GLY A 117 17.59 -6.31 -12.18
C GLY A 117 16.94 -5.17 -11.41
N LEU A 118 17.62 -4.02 -11.33
CA LEU A 118 17.09 -2.81 -10.72
C LEU A 118 15.88 -2.27 -11.50
N ARG A 119 15.92 -2.29 -12.84
CA ARG A 119 14.78 -1.87 -13.66
C ARG A 119 13.56 -2.78 -13.49
N LYS A 120 13.75 -4.10 -13.48
CA LYS A 120 12.66 -5.06 -13.20
C LYS A 120 12.09 -4.89 -11.79
N CYS A 121 12.95 -4.62 -10.81
CA CYS A 121 12.52 -4.32 -9.44
C CYS A 121 11.69 -3.03 -9.39
N MET A 122 12.17 -1.96 -10.03
CA MET A 122 11.46 -0.68 -10.14
C MET A 122 10.12 -0.83 -10.88
N ASP A 123 10.10 -1.57 -11.99
CA ASP A 123 8.87 -1.83 -12.75
C ASP A 123 7.86 -2.65 -11.91
N ALA A 124 8.33 -3.64 -11.13
CA ALA A 124 7.48 -4.39 -10.21
C ALA A 124 6.95 -3.52 -9.06
N VAL A 125 7.78 -2.62 -8.51
CA VAL A 125 7.39 -1.66 -7.47
C VAL A 125 6.38 -0.65 -8.04
N MET A 126 6.59 -0.15 -9.25
CA MET A 126 5.68 0.77 -9.94
C MET A 126 4.32 0.11 -10.20
N ASN A 127 4.30 -1.14 -10.66
CA ASN A 127 3.07 -1.89 -10.88
C ASN A 127 2.32 -2.15 -9.57
N ARG A 128 3.03 -2.53 -8.49
CA ARG A 128 2.43 -2.69 -7.16
C ARG A 128 1.85 -1.38 -6.63
N ASN A 129 2.57 -0.27 -6.79
CA ASN A 129 2.08 1.05 -6.39
C ASN A 129 0.82 1.44 -7.18
N ARG A 130 0.78 1.16 -8.49
CA ARG A 130 -0.41 1.43 -9.31
C ARG A 130 -1.63 0.64 -8.83
N VAL A 131 -1.47 -0.66 -8.57
CA VAL A 131 -2.55 -1.51 -8.02
C VAL A 131 -2.99 -1.03 -6.63
N LEU A 132 -2.06 -0.65 -5.78
CA LEU A 132 -2.36 -0.11 -4.45
C LEU A 132 -3.16 1.20 -4.54
N GLU A 133 -2.77 2.11 -5.45
CA GLU A 133 -3.48 3.37 -5.66
C GLU A 133 -4.88 3.16 -6.25
N GLU A 134 -5.05 2.22 -7.19
CA GLU A 134 -6.37 1.82 -7.70
C GLU A 134 -7.25 1.26 -6.57
N ALA A 135 -6.73 0.36 -5.73
CA ALA A 135 -7.45 -0.20 -4.60
C ALA A 135 -7.81 0.85 -3.52
N LYS A 136 -6.94 1.85 -3.30
CA LYS A 136 -7.25 2.98 -2.41
C LYS A 136 -8.39 3.83 -2.96
N ARG A 137 -8.41 4.11 -4.27
CA ARG A 137 -9.50 4.88 -4.91
C ARG A 137 -10.83 4.17 -4.77
N VAL A 138 -10.88 2.86 -5.07
CA VAL A 138 -12.09 2.05 -4.89
C VAL A 138 -12.59 2.10 -3.45
N ARG A 139 -11.70 1.88 -2.46
CA ARG A 139 -12.08 1.98 -1.04
C ARG A 139 -12.57 3.37 -0.64
N LEU A 140 -11.99 4.42 -1.21
CA LEU A 140 -12.38 5.79 -0.91
C LEU A 140 -13.76 6.13 -1.50
N ASP A 141 -14.10 5.59 -2.67
CA ASP A 141 -15.43 5.73 -3.27
C ASP A 141 -16.48 4.90 -2.52
N GLU A 142 -16.15 3.67 -2.09
CA GLU A 142 -17.01 2.87 -1.22
C GLU A 142 -17.25 3.56 0.14
N MET A 143 -16.21 4.14 0.74
CA MET A 143 -16.34 4.88 2.00
C MET A 143 -17.27 6.09 1.84
N LYS A 144 -17.16 6.86 0.76
CA LYS A 144 -18.08 7.98 0.47
C LYS A 144 -19.51 7.50 0.27
N ALA A 145 -19.72 6.37 -0.40
CA ALA A 145 -21.05 5.79 -0.57
C ALA A 145 -21.64 5.39 0.80
N ARG A 146 -20.85 4.75 1.67
CA ARG A 146 -21.23 4.42 3.05
C ARG A 146 -21.55 5.66 3.88
N ASP A 147 -20.75 6.71 3.78
CA ASP A 147 -21.03 7.98 4.48
C ASP A 147 -22.35 8.60 4.00
N GLY A 148 -22.66 8.48 2.71
CA GLY A 148 -23.96 8.86 2.14
C GLY A 148 -25.12 8.06 2.73
N GLU A 149 -24.97 6.72 2.82
CA GLU A 149 -25.95 5.83 3.45
C GLU A 149 -26.16 6.18 4.94
N ILE A 150 -25.08 6.39 5.68
CA ILE A 150 -25.11 6.81 7.09
C ILE A 150 -25.86 8.14 7.24
N GLY A 151 -25.62 9.10 6.35
CA GLY A 151 -26.34 10.36 6.32
C GLY A 151 -27.85 10.20 6.09
N CYS A 152 -28.25 9.27 5.21
CA CYS A 152 -29.66 8.96 4.95
C CYS A 152 -30.33 8.30 6.16
N LEU A 153 -29.69 7.27 6.74
CA LEU A 153 -30.18 6.58 7.94
C LEU A 153 -30.32 7.55 9.12
N ASN A 154 -29.36 8.45 9.33
CA ASN A 154 -29.46 9.47 10.38
C ASN A 154 -30.66 10.41 10.19
N LYS A 155 -31.01 10.77 8.94
CA LYS A 155 -32.22 11.56 8.67
C LYS A 155 -33.48 10.77 9.01
N GLN A 156 -33.55 9.49 8.65
CA GLN A 156 -34.68 8.62 8.98
C GLN A 156 -34.83 8.43 10.49
N ILE A 157 -33.73 8.20 11.22
CA ILE A 157 -33.74 8.10 12.69
C ILE A 157 -34.27 9.38 13.31
N LYS A 158 -33.86 10.56 12.80
CA LYS A 158 -34.35 11.85 13.28
C LYS A 158 -35.85 12.02 13.03
N GLN A 159 -36.34 11.63 11.85
CA GLN A 159 -37.77 11.66 11.53
C GLN A 159 -38.56 10.71 12.44
N LEU A 160 -38.11 9.46 12.60
CA LEU A 160 -38.73 8.48 13.48
C LEU A 160 -38.80 8.98 14.93
N LYS A 161 -37.73 9.61 15.41
CA LYS A 161 -37.70 10.21 16.75
C LYS A 161 -38.76 11.31 16.91
N LEU A 162 -38.91 12.20 15.92
CA LEU A 162 -39.94 13.24 15.94
C LEU A 162 -41.35 12.65 15.93
N THR A 163 -41.61 11.66 15.07
CA THR A 163 -42.92 10.98 15.03
C THR A 163 -43.22 10.24 16.33
N LEU A 164 -42.21 9.67 16.98
CA LEU A 164 -42.37 9.00 18.27
C LEU A 164 -42.67 10.01 19.38
N GLU A 165 -41.99 11.16 19.42
CA GLU A 165 -42.29 12.24 20.37
C GLU A 165 -43.70 12.81 20.18
N GLU A 166 -44.18 12.93 18.93
CA GLU A 166 -45.56 13.35 18.62
C GLU A 166 -46.58 12.31 19.08
N LYS A 167 -46.38 11.03 18.74
CA LYS A 167 -47.26 9.93 19.19
C LYS A 167 -47.31 9.81 20.71
N VAL A 168 -46.20 10.03 21.40
CA VAL A 168 -46.19 10.05 22.88
C VAL A 168 -47.04 11.20 23.43
N LYS A 169 -47.04 12.39 22.79
CA LYS A 169 -47.91 13.50 23.20
C LYS A 169 -49.38 13.18 22.93
N GLU A 170 -49.70 12.60 21.78
CA GLU A 170 -51.06 12.16 21.46
C GLU A 170 -51.58 11.10 22.44
N ILE A 171 -50.73 10.13 22.82
CA ILE A 171 -51.09 9.13 23.82
C ILE A 171 -51.36 9.79 25.17
N LYS A 172 -50.52 10.74 25.60
CA LYS A 172 -50.72 11.47 26.86
C LYS A 172 -52.02 12.28 26.87
N THR A 173 -52.38 12.94 25.76
CA THR A 173 -53.66 13.67 25.68
C THR A 173 -54.84 12.72 25.64
N ALA A 174 -54.73 11.59 24.93
CA ALA A 174 -55.75 10.56 24.91
C ALA A 174 -55.95 9.89 26.29
N GLU A 175 -54.87 9.69 27.04
CA GLU A 175 -54.88 9.14 28.40
C GLU A 175 -55.61 10.07 29.37
N VAL A 176 -55.28 11.37 29.37
CA VAL A 176 -55.99 12.38 30.17
C VAL A 176 -57.49 12.43 29.81
N ASN A 177 -57.82 12.33 28.53
CA ASN A 177 -59.21 12.30 28.08
C ASN A 177 -59.93 11.02 28.54
N ALA A 178 -59.27 9.86 28.47
CA ALA A 178 -59.81 8.59 28.94
C ALA A 178 -60.03 8.58 30.45
N GLU A 179 -59.10 9.16 31.23
CA GLU A 179 -59.27 9.35 32.67
C GLU A 179 -60.42 10.30 33.00
N ALA A 180 -60.58 11.40 32.25
CA ALA A 180 -61.68 12.33 32.44
C ALA A 180 -63.05 11.66 32.15
N LEU A 181 -63.15 10.90 31.06
CA LEU A 181 -64.31 10.07 30.75
C LEU A 181 -64.57 9.05 31.87
N ARG A 182 -63.53 8.35 32.34
CA ARG A 182 -63.65 7.38 33.43
C ARG A 182 -64.24 8.02 34.70
N LYS A 183 -63.77 9.22 35.07
CA LYS A 183 -64.31 9.99 36.19
C LYS A 183 -65.77 10.40 35.97
N GLN A 184 -66.16 10.78 34.75
CA GLN A 184 -67.56 11.07 34.42
C GLN A 184 -68.44 9.81 34.57
N TYR A 185 -67.97 8.65 34.12
CA TYR A 185 -68.67 7.39 34.30
C TYR A 185 -68.77 6.97 35.77
N GLU A 186 -67.70 7.09 36.55
CA GLU A 186 -67.71 6.86 38.00
C GLU A 186 -68.73 7.78 38.71
N GLY A 187 -68.76 9.07 38.35
CA GLY A 187 -69.76 10.01 38.88
C GLY A 187 -71.20 9.66 38.49
N SER A 188 -71.41 9.22 37.24
CA SER A 188 -72.72 8.79 36.76
C SER A 188 -73.20 7.50 37.45
N LEU A 189 -72.27 6.57 37.73
CA LEU A 189 -72.56 5.34 38.47
C LEU A 189 -73.04 5.63 39.90
N LEU A 190 -72.37 6.55 40.60
CA LEU A 190 -72.78 6.95 41.96
C LEU A 190 -74.18 7.59 41.98
N VAL A 191 -74.52 8.37 40.95
CA VAL A 191 -75.88 8.95 40.82
C VAL A 191 -76.91 7.85 40.54
N TYR A 192 -76.56 6.87 39.71
CA TYR A 192 -77.42 5.73 39.44
C TYR A 192 -77.70 4.91 40.71
N ASP A 193 -76.68 4.60 41.51
CA ASP A 193 -76.81 3.88 42.77
C ASP A 193 -77.69 4.65 43.77
N ARG A 194 -77.49 5.97 43.90
CA ARG A 194 -78.34 6.83 44.75
C ARG A 194 -79.81 6.81 44.31
N LEU A 195 -80.07 6.95 43.01
CA LEU A 195 -81.43 6.92 42.46
C LEU A 195 -82.11 5.55 42.66
N LEU A 196 -81.32 4.48 42.61
CA LEU A 196 -81.79 3.13 42.91
C LEU A 196 -82.22 3.02 44.37
N GLU A 197 -81.41 3.52 45.31
CA GLU A 197 -81.74 3.57 46.75
C GLU A 197 -83.00 4.41 47.02
N GLU A 198 -83.12 5.58 46.40
CA GLU A 198 -84.32 6.42 46.50
C GLU A 198 -85.56 5.72 45.94
N ASN A 199 -85.44 5.03 44.79
CA ASN A 199 -86.54 4.22 44.24
C ASN A 199 -86.98 3.12 45.20
N GLN A 200 -86.03 2.45 45.85
CA GLN A 200 -86.34 1.43 46.87
C GLN A 200 -87.00 2.06 48.10
N ASN A 201 -86.53 3.23 48.55
CA ASN A 201 -87.16 3.99 49.63
C ASN A 201 -88.60 4.38 49.27
N LEU A 202 -88.85 4.89 48.07
CA LEU A 202 -90.19 5.24 47.59
C LEU A 202 -91.09 4.01 47.52
N ARG A 203 -90.61 2.87 47.00
CA ARG A 203 -91.36 1.61 47.04
C ARG A 203 -91.71 1.18 48.47
N ARG A 204 -90.75 1.29 49.40
CA ARG A 204 -90.98 1.00 50.82
C ARG A 204 -92.02 1.95 51.43
N GLN A 205 -91.98 3.25 51.11
CA GLN A 205 -93.01 4.21 51.53
C GLN A 205 -94.38 3.85 50.98
N VAL A 206 -94.51 3.57 49.67
CA VAL A 206 -95.79 3.16 49.06
C VAL A 206 -96.33 1.89 49.72
N GLN A 207 -95.51 0.86 49.95
CA GLN A 207 -95.93 -0.34 50.66
C GLN A 207 -96.38 -0.05 52.10
N SER A 208 -95.71 0.88 52.79
CA SER A 208 -96.09 1.28 54.14
C SER A 208 -97.44 2.01 54.17
N ILE A 209 -97.67 2.90 53.20
CA ILE A 209 -98.93 3.62 53.00
C ILE A 209 -100.03 2.60 52.70
N ASP A 210 -99.84 1.72 51.71
CA ASP A 210 -100.78 0.67 51.33
C ASP A 210 -101.18 -0.23 52.53
N ARG A 211 -100.22 -0.60 53.38
CA ARG A 211 -100.49 -1.29 54.66
C ARG A 211 -101.29 -0.45 55.65
N HIS A 212 -101.01 0.85 55.75
CA HIS A 212 -101.76 1.78 56.61
C HIS A 212 -103.22 1.92 56.16
N TRP A 213 -103.48 2.06 54.86
CA TRP A 213 -104.84 2.08 54.30
C TRP A 213 -105.56 0.75 54.52
N SER A 214 -104.88 -0.37 54.27
CA SER A 214 -105.39 -1.73 54.55
C SER A 214 -105.74 -1.94 56.04
N HIS A 215 -105.03 -1.30 56.97
CA HIS A 215 -105.33 -1.35 58.40
C HIS A 215 -106.50 -0.44 58.81
N SER A 216 -106.69 0.69 58.09
CA SER A 216 -107.81 1.62 58.32
C SER A 216 -109.16 1.09 57.81
N ASP A 217 -109.18 0.36 56.69
CA ASP A 217 -110.41 -0.30 56.19
C ASP A 217 -110.85 -1.44 57.10
N ARG A 218 -109.92 -2.09 57.80
CA ARG A 218 -110.25 -3.13 58.79
C ARG A 218 -110.90 -2.57 60.07
N LYS A 219 -110.78 -1.27 60.34
CA LYS A 219 -111.36 -0.61 61.52
C LYS A 219 -112.75 0.00 61.28
N LYS A 220 -113.26 -0.06 60.05
CA LYS A 220 -114.64 0.34 59.69
C LYS A 220 -115.65 -0.82 59.65
N ASN A 221 -115.19 -2.06 59.78
CA ASN A 221 -116.01 -3.27 59.69
C ASN A 221 -116.10 -4.08 61.00
N ALA A 222 -116.00 -3.42 62.16
CA ALA A 222 -116.26 -4.03 63.47
C ALA A 222 -117.08 -3.07 64.35
#